data_AF-A0A3C1SED3-F1
#
_entry.id   AF-A0A3C1SED3-F1
#
_cell.length_a   1.000
_cell.length_b   1.000
_cell.length_c   1.000
_cell.angle_alpha   90.00
_cell.angle_beta   90.00
_cell.angle_gamma   90.00
#
_symmetry.space_group_name_H-M   'P 1'
#
loop_
_entity.id
_entity.type
_entity.pdbx_description
1 polymer ?
#
loop_
_entity_poly.entity_id
_entity_poly.type
_entity_poly.pdbx_seq_one_letter_code
_entity_poly.pdbx_strand_id
1 'polypeptide(L)'
;MLTESFEERLKWIDPNHYERSSKLIVVEEAKEDGKATIFCEVNNDVIKMKFEGKTSIQYLNRRNVADAVLFEFITPESVRLHIIECTRTVKMDTWNDKIKPQFEGALLNALAFMGILGVYHFQDVIFYTVYQNDKLSPDTKNSASLRTGIQAKSLSEWLDGKVSILSREDACHIKCELDDNRETIITI
;
A
#
# COMPACT_ATOMS: atom_id res chain seq x y z
N MET A 1 -28.11 -2.87 -9.60
CA MET A 1 -26.97 -3.59 -9.02
C MET A 1 -26.89 -4.95 -9.68
N LEU A 2 -25.67 -5.45 -9.93
CA LEU A 2 -25.44 -6.81 -10.41
C LEU A 2 -25.94 -7.81 -9.35
N THR A 3 -26.48 -8.95 -9.77
CA THR A 3 -27.11 -9.96 -8.89
C THR A 3 -26.13 -11.04 -8.45
N GLU A 4 -25.00 -11.13 -9.13
CA GLU A 4 -23.92 -12.07 -8.87
C GLU A 4 -23.32 -11.83 -7.49
N SER A 5 -23.08 -12.92 -6.78
CA SER A 5 -22.41 -12.97 -5.49
C SER A 5 -20.93 -12.57 -5.60
N PHE A 6 -20.30 -12.30 -4.47
CA PHE A 6 -18.86 -11.99 -4.40
C PHE A 6 -18.00 -13.06 -5.07
N GLU A 7 -18.24 -14.34 -4.77
CA GLU A 7 -17.47 -15.46 -5.32
C GLU A 7 -17.66 -15.64 -6.84
N GLU A 8 -18.82 -15.27 -7.38
CA GLU A 8 -19.06 -15.24 -8.82
C GLU A 8 -18.31 -14.10 -9.50
N ARG A 9 -18.27 -12.92 -8.85
CA ARG A 9 -17.55 -11.75 -9.36
C ARG A 9 -16.04 -11.91 -9.27
N LEU A 10 -15.54 -12.58 -8.23
CA LEU A 10 -14.11 -12.87 -8.09
C LEU A 10 -13.60 -13.72 -9.26
N LYS A 11 -14.43 -14.61 -9.83
CA LYS A 11 -14.11 -15.40 -11.03
C LYS A 11 -13.98 -14.56 -12.31
N TRP A 12 -14.37 -13.28 -12.30
CA TRP A 12 -14.11 -12.36 -13.41
C TRP A 12 -12.66 -11.87 -13.43
N ILE A 13 -11.94 -12.04 -12.33
CA ILE A 13 -10.52 -11.75 -12.21
C ILE A 13 -9.76 -13.06 -12.50
N ASP A 14 -8.74 -12.97 -13.34
CA ASP A 14 -7.85 -14.10 -13.61
C ASP A 14 -7.23 -14.61 -12.29
N PRO A 15 -7.38 -15.91 -11.95
CA PRO A 15 -6.83 -16.49 -10.73
C PRO A 15 -5.34 -16.31 -10.52
N ASN A 16 -4.56 -16.06 -11.57
CA ASN A 16 -3.13 -15.79 -11.46
C ASN A 16 -2.84 -14.40 -10.89
N HIS A 17 -3.80 -13.48 -10.95
CA HIS A 17 -3.68 -12.08 -10.54
C HIS A 17 -4.15 -11.80 -9.10
N TYR A 18 -4.55 -12.83 -8.35
CA TYR A 18 -4.85 -12.67 -6.93
C TYR A 18 -4.39 -13.88 -6.11
N GLU A 19 -4.32 -13.70 -4.80
CA GLU A 19 -4.04 -14.75 -3.82
C GLU A 19 -4.97 -14.53 -2.62
N ARG A 20 -5.51 -15.61 -2.06
CA ARG A 20 -6.39 -15.56 -0.87
C ARG A 20 -5.75 -16.33 0.26
N SER A 21 -5.74 -15.76 1.46
CA SER A 21 -5.22 -16.41 2.66
C SER A 21 -5.87 -15.83 3.90
N SER A 22 -5.94 -16.65 4.96
CA SER A 22 -6.43 -16.27 6.29
C SER A 22 -5.40 -16.50 7.38
N LYS A 23 -4.12 -16.64 7.00
CA LYS A 23 -3.01 -16.82 7.94
C LYS A 23 -1.78 -16.00 7.58
N LEU A 24 -1.32 -16.13 6.34
CA LEU A 24 -0.09 -15.51 5.87
C LEU A 24 -0.22 -15.14 4.40
N ILE A 25 0.15 -13.91 4.07
CA ILE A 25 0.39 -13.45 2.71
C ILE A 25 1.85 -13.02 2.62
N VAL A 26 2.57 -13.48 1.59
CA VAL A 26 3.94 -13.03 1.32
C VAL A 26 3.92 -11.99 0.22
N VAL A 27 4.57 -10.84 0.46
CA VAL A 27 4.78 -9.81 -0.56
C VAL A 27 6.27 -9.75 -0.86
N GLU A 28 6.63 -9.91 -2.14
CA GLU A 28 8.01 -9.83 -2.61
C GLU A 28 8.15 -8.65 -3.57
N GLU A 29 9.24 -7.88 -3.44
CA GLU A 29 9.55 -6.85 -4.43
C GLU A 29 9.87 -7.51 -5.78
N ALA A 30 9.19 -7.07 -6.84
CA ALA A 30 9.29 -7.68 -8.16
C ALA A 30 10.65 -7.48 -8.87
N LYS A 31 11.55 -6.63 -8.34
CA LYS A 31 12.85 -6.34 -8.95
C LYS A 31 13.92 -7.26 -8.39
N GLU A 32 14.66 -7.92 -9.29
CA GLU A 32 15.68 -8.92 -8.92
C GLU A 32 16.85 -8.34 -8.11
N ASP A 33 17.16 -7.06 -8.28
CA ASP A 33 18.31 -6.42 -7.63
C ASP A 33 17.91 -5.88 -6.24
N GLY A 34 17.69 -6.82 -5.33
CA GLY A 34 17.51 -6.55 -3.90
C GLY A 34 16.10 -6.72 -3.35
N LYS A 35 15.50 -7.88 -3.64
CA LYS A 35 14.18 -8.30 -3.14
C LYS A 35 14.02 -8.07 -1.63
N ALA A 36 13.00 -7.31 -1.27
CA ALA A 36 12.43 -7.27 0.06
C ALA A 36 11.35 -8.34 0.17
N THR A 37 11.29 -9.03 1.31
CA THR A 37 10.25 -10.01 1.62
C THR A 37 9.44 -9.53 2.82
N ILE A 38 8.13 -9.39 2.65
CA ILE A 38 7.23 -8.99 3.73
C ILE A 38 6.28 -10.14 4.04
N PHE A 39 6.34 -10.59 5.29
CA PHE A 39 5.41 -11.57 5.83
C PHE A 39 4.24 -10.83 6.47
N CYS A 40 3.08 -10.87 5.81
CA CYS A 40 1.85 -10.30 6.32
C CYS A 40 1.09 -11.38 7.09
N GLU A 41 1.19 -11.38 8.40
CA GLU A 41 0.38 -12.23 9.28
C GLU A 41 -1.03 -11.65 9.34
N VAL A 42 -2.03 -12.44 8.96
CA VAL A 42 -3.42 -11.96 8.81
C VAL A 42 -4.35 -12.74 9.75
N ASN A 43 -5.26 -12.03 10.41
CA ASN A 43 -6.26 -12.64 11.30
C ASN A 43 -7.63 -12.85 10.63
N ASN A 44 -7.88 -12.11 9.55
CA ASN A 44 -9.10 -12.18 8.75
C ASN A 44 -8.83 -12.80 7.38
N ASP A 45 -9.90 -13.05 6.62
CA ASP A 45 -9.76 -13.43 5.22
C ASP A 45 -9.21 -12.25 4.42
N VAL A 46 -8.15 -12.50 3.68
CA VAL A 46 -7.43 -11.48 2.90
C VAL A 46 -7.30 -11.92 1.46
N ILE A 47 -7.58 -10.99 0.54
CA ILE A 47 -7.22 -11.13 -0.87
C ILE A 47 -6.09 -10.16 -1.20
N LYS A 48 -4.95 -10.68 -1.64
CA LYS A 48 -3.87 -9.91 -2.25
C LYS A 48 -4.11 -9.81 -3.75
N MET A 49 -4.15 -8.59 -4.28
CA MET A 49 -4.10 -8.36 -5.72
C MET A 49 -2.66 -8.24 -6.20
N LYS A 50 -2.30 -8.99 -7.25
CA LYS A 50 -0.98 -8.96 -7.86
C LYS A 50 -0.99 -8.03 -9.07
N PHE A 51 -0.32 -6.88 -8.94
CA PHE A 51 -0.14 -5.94 -10.05
C PHE A 51 1.17 -6.23 -10.79
N GLU A 52 1.26 -7.39 -11.43
CA GLU A 52 2.44 -7.78 -12.20
C GLU A 52 2.76 -6.72 -13.27
N GLY A 53 4.02 -6.28 -13.35
CA GLY A 53 4.47 -5.33 -14.37
C GLY A 53 3.88 -3.92 -14.28
N LYS A 54 3.38 -3.47 -13.11
CA LYS A 54 2.66 -2.19 -12.93
C LYS A 54 1.42 -2.09 -13.82
N THR A 55 0.66 -3.18 -13.90
CA THR A 55 -0.64 -3.25 -14.59
C THR A 55 -1.72 -2.52 -13.78
N SER A 56 -1.56 -1.20 -13.65
CA SER A 56 -2.68 -0.33 -13.31
C SER A 56 -3.74 -0.42 -14.40
N ILE A 57 -5.01 -0.21 -14.06
CA ILE A 57 -6.06 0.08 -15.02
C ILE A 57 -5.58 1.18 -15.97
N GLN A 58 -5.47 0.87 -17.26
CA GLN A 58 -4.71 1.68 -18.24
C GLN A 58 -5.23 3.12 -18.41
N TYR A 59 -6.50 3.34 -18.07
CA TYR A 59 -7.19 4.62 -18.17
C TYR A 59 -6.94 5.54 -16.96
N LEU A 60 -6.23 5.08 -15.93
CA LEU A 60 -5.83 5.92 -14.80
C LEU A 60 -4.57 6.74 -15.14
N ASN A 61 -4.58 8.02 -14.76
CA ASN A 61 -3.40 8.89 -14.89
C ASN A 61 -2.22 8.41 -14.03
N ARG A 62 -2.53 7.78 -12.88
CA ARG A 62 -1.54 7.17 -11.98
C ARG A 62 -1.34 5.70 -12.35
N ARG A 63 -0.32 5.45 -13.18
CA ARG A 63 0.02 4.10 -13.65
C ARG A 63 0.99 3.33 -12.77
N ASN A 64 1.80 4.04 -12.00
CA ASN A 64 2.62 3.41 -10.98
C ASN A 64 1.73 3.06 -9.80
N VAL A 65 1.74 1.80 -9.40
CA VAL A 65 1.03 1.28 -8.24
C VAL A 65 2.03 0.83 -7.19
N ALA A 66 1.55 0.71 -5.97
CA ALA A 66 2.28 0.09 -4.88
C ALA A 66 2.57 -1.40 -5.16
N ASP A 67 3.57 -1.96 -4.50
CA ASP A 67 3.98 -3.36 -4.70
C ASP A 67 2.89 -4.37 -4.31
N ALA A 68 2.06 -4.04 -3.30
CA ALA A 68 0.90 -4.86 -2.95
C ALA A 68 -0.31 -4.04 -2.49
N VAL A 69 -1.49 -4.59 -2.77
CA VAL A 69 -2.76 -4.19 -2.16
C VAL A 69 -3.44 -5.43 -1.59
N LEU A 70 -3.75 -5.37 -0.31
CA LEU A 70 -4.47 -6.41 0.41
C LEU A 70 -5.87 -5.89 0.79
N PHE A 71 -6.86 -6.74 0.56
CA PHE A 71 -8.26 -6.53 0.92
C PHE A 71 -8.54 -7.39 2.13
N GLU A 72 -8.55 -6.80 3.31
CA GLU A 72 -8.89 -7.47 4.57
C GLU A 72 -10.40 -7.39 4.78
N PHE A 73 -11.07 -8.54 4.81
CA PHE A 73 -12.51 -8.64 5.01
C PHE A 73 -12.83 -8.70 6.52
N ILE A 74 -13.07 -7.55 7.12
CA ILE A 74 -13.50 -7.42 8.53
C ILE A 74 -14.87 -8.06 8.74
N THR A 75 -15.73 -7.91 7.73
CA THR A 75 -16.98 -8.66 7.58
C THR A 75 -17.15 -9.02 6.10
N PRO A 76 -18.14 -9.85 5.71
CA PRO A 76 -18.39 -10.15 4.30
C PRO A 76 -18.67 -8.92 3.42
N GLU A 77 -19.07 -7.80 4.02
CA GLU A 77 -19.43 -6.56 3.31
C GLU A 77 -18.45 -5.40 3.58
N SER A 78 -17.65 -5.49 4.65
CA SER A 78 -16.71 -4.46 5.12
C SER A 78 -15.27 -4.84 4.81
N VAL A 79 -14.58 -3.99 4.06
CA VAL A 79 -13.16 -4.17 3.74
C VAL A 79 -12.31 -3.03 4.29
N ARG A 80 -11.19 -3.42 4.88
CA ARG A 80 -10.02 -2.57 5.12
C ARG A 80 -8.98 -2.82 4.02
N LEU A 81 -8.42 -1.75 3.49
CA LEU A 81 -7.34 -1.84 2.51
C LEU A 81 -5.98 -1.68 3.18
N HIS A 82 -5.03 -2.53 2.80
CA HIS A 82 -3.61 -2.39 3.16
C HIS A 82 -2.81 -2.18 1.88
N ILE A 83 -2.11 -1.05 1.78
CA ILE A 83 -1.34 -0.69 0.59
C ILE A 83 0.14 -0.63 0.98
N ILE A 84 0.94 -1.52 0.40
CA ILE A 84 2.34 -1.73 0.79
C ILE A 84 3.24 -1.30 -0.37
N GLU A 85 4.12 -0.33 -0.10
CA GLU A 85 5.17 0.12 -1.02
C GLU A 85 6.55 -0.15 -0.41
N CYS A 86 7.39 -0.84 -1.17
CA CYS A 86 8.78 -1.13 -0.83
C CYS A 86 9.71 -0.08 -1.43
N THR A 87 10.68 0.37 -0.65
CA THR A 87 11.66 1.32 -1.13
C THR A 87 12.98 1.20 -0.38
N ARG A 88 14.08 1.11 -1.12
CA ARG A 88 15.41 1.00 -0.50
C ARG A 88 15.78 2.19 0.39
N THR A 89 15.43 3.40 -0.02
CA THR A 89 15.77 4.62 0.74
C THR A 89 14.65 5.62 0.64
N VAL A 90 14.20 6.11 1.80
CA VAL A 90 13.21 7.17 1.90
C VAL A 90 13.92 8.51 2.04
N LYS A 91 13.68 9.41 1.09
CA LYS A 91 14.08 10.83 1.11
C LYS A 91 12.91 11.67 0.62
N MET A 92 12.98 12.99 0.75
CA MET A 92 11.88 13.89 0.41
C MET A 92 11.34 13.70 -1.01
N ASP A 93 12.21 13.65 -2.03
CA ASP A 93 11.78 13.42 -3.42
C ASP A 93 11.18 12.02 -3.58
N THR A 94 11.75 11.00 -2.93
CA THR A 94 11.21 9.63 -3.02
C THR A 94 9.82 9.54 -2.39
N TRP A 95 9.60 10.26 -1.29
CA TRP A 95 8.28 10.33 -0.65
C TRP A 95 7.25 11.02 -1.54
N ASN A 96 7.58 12.21 -2.05
CA ASN A 96 6.64 13.02 -2.82
C ASN A 96 6.42 12.52 -4.25
N ASP A 97 7.47 12.06 -4.91
CA ASP A 97 7.45 11.80 -6.36
C ASP A 97 7.31 10.31 -6.69
N LYS A 98 7.51 9.42 -5.71
CA LYS A 98 7.41 7.97 -5.89
C LYS A 98 6.36 7.33 -4.98
N ILE A 99 6.57 7.37 -3.66
CA ILE A 99 5.76 6.59 -2.69
C ILE A 99 4.30 7.08 -2.68
N LYS A 100 4.06 8.38 -2.48
CA LYS A 100 2.69 8.92 -2.46
C LYS A 100 1.95 8.73 -3.79
N PRO A 101 2.56 8.97 -4.97
CA PRO A 101 1.92 8.62 -6.24
C PRO A 101 1.61 7.13 -6.42
N GLN A 102 2.44 6.23 -5.90
CA GLN A 102 2.17 4.78 -5.94
C GLN A 102 1.04 4.38 -5.00
N PHE A 103 0.96 4.99 -3.82
CA PHE A 103 -0.21 4.87 -2.93
C PHE A 103 -1.49 5.36 -3.60
N GLU A 104 -1.44 6.51 -4.27
CA GLU A 104 -2.56 7.07 -5.02
C GLU A 104 -3.02 6.10 -6.13
N GLY A 105 -2.08 5.60 -6.94
CA GLY A 105 -2.36 4.63 -8.00
C GLY A 105 -2.95 3.32 -7.45
N ALA A 106 -2.35 2.77 -6.39
CA ALA A 106 -2.83 1.56 -5.75
C ALA A 106 -4.25 1.72 -5.19
N LEU A 107 -4.54 2.83 -4.50
CA LEU A 107 -5.86 3.10 -3.96
C LEU A 107 -6.92 3.23 -5.06
N LEU A 108 -6.62 3.91 -6.16
CA LEU A 108 -7.56 4.01 -7.29
C LEU A 108 -7.85 2.65 -7.93
N ASN A 109 -6.81 1.82 -8.11
CA ASN A 109 -7.00 0.45 -8.59
C ASN A 109 -7.83 -0.37 -7.60
N ALA A 110 -7.54 -0.27 -6.32
CA ALA A 110 -8.28 -0.98 -5.28
C ALA A 110 -9.77 -0.63 -5.31
N LEU A 111 -10.11 0.66 -5.37
CA LEU A 111 -11.49 1.13 -5.46
C LEU A 111 -12.21 0.61 -6.70
N ALA A 112 -11.53 0.52 -7.84
CA ALA A 112 -12.10 -0.07 -9.05
C ALA A 112 -12.38 -1.58 -8.87
N PHE A 113 -11.44 -2.33 -8.28
CA PHE A 113 -11.64 -3.74 -7.95
C PHE A 113 -12.76 -3.95 -6.94
N MET A 114 -12.89 -3.09 -5.91
CA MET A 114 -14.03 -3.12 -4.98
C MET A 114 -15.36 -2.99 -5.73
N GLY A 115 -15.43 -2.09 -6.71
CA GLY A 115 -16.59 -1.92 -7.58
C GLY A 115 -16.94 -3.17 -8.38
N ILE A 116 -15.93 -3.85 -8.95
CA ILE A 116 -16.09 -5.11 -9.68
C ILE A 116 -16.59 -6.21 -8.73
N LEU A 117 -15.96 -6.35 -7.57
CA LEU A 117 -16.27 -7.37 -6.56
C LEU A 117 -17.61 -7.11 -5.83
N GLY A 118 -18.20 -5.93 -5.99
CA GLY A 118 -19.43 -5.55 -5.31
C GLY A 118 -19.25 -5.25 -3.83
N VAL A 119 -18.04 -4.87 -3.42
CA VAL A 119 -17.74 -4.48 -2.04
C VAL A 119 -17.93 -2.97 -1.92
N TYR A 120 -18.94 -2.54 -1.18
CA TYR A 120 -19.29 -1.12 -1.10
C TYR A 120 -19.00 -0.49 0.26
N HIS A 121 -18.73 -1.28 1.30
CA HIS A 121 -18.35 -0.74 2.60
C HIS A 121 -16.83 -0.72 2.76
N PHE A 122 -16.26 0.46 2.54
CA PHE A 122 -14.84 0.74 2.72
C PHE A 122 -14.62 1.35 4.11
N GLN A 123 -14.08 0.57 5.04
CA GLN A 123 -13.89 1.00 6.42
C GLN A 123 -12.75 2.01 6.53
N ASP A 124 -11.55 1.61 6.10
CA ASP A 124 -10.33 2.38 6.20
C ASP A 124 -9.26 1.86 5.23
N VAL A 125 -8.20 2.67 5.07
CA VAL A 125 -6.98 2.29 4.36
C VAL A 125 -5.79 2.56 5.25
N ILE A 126 -4.89 1.59 5.32
CA ILE A 126 -3.61 1.69 5.99
C ILE A 126 -2.52 1.62 4.93
N PHE A 127 -1.65 2.63 4.94
CA PHE A 127 -0.51 2.69 4.04
C PHE A 127 0.74 2.20 4.76
N TYR A 128 1.55 1.40 4.08
CA TYR A 128 2.79 0.86 4.60
C TYR A 128 3.93 1.30 3.71
N THR A 129 4.96 1.89 4.31
CA THR A 129 6.25 2.06 3.64
C THR A 129 7.24 1.10 4.26
N VAL A 130 7.68 0.13 3.47
CA VAL A 130 8.70 -0.83 3.83
C VAL A 130 10.03 -0.35 3.30
N TYR A 131 11.04 -0.15 4.16
CA TYR A 131 12.28 0.51 3.77
C TYR A 131 13.54 -0.02 4.44
N GLN A 132 14.70 0.23 3.83
CA GLN A 132 16.02 -0.10 4.42
C GLN A 132 16.73 1.11 5.04
N ASN A 133 16.48 2.31 4.51
CA ASN A 133 17.17 3.52 4.97
C ASN A 133 16.21 4.70 5.04
N ASP A 134 16.07 5.31 6.21
CA ASP A 134 15.32 6.56 6.39
C ASP A 134 16.29 7.76 6.38
N LYS A 135 16.12 8.66 5.40
CA LYS A 135 16.84 9.95 5.33
C LYS A 135 15.90 11.15 5.50
N LEU A 136 14.63 10.91 5.82
CA LEU A 136 13.65 11.93 6.17
C LEU A 136 13.67 12.23 7.66
N SER A 137 13.75 11.19 8.48
CA SER A 137 13.91 11.34 9.92
C SER A 137 15.22 12.07 10.19
N PRO A 138 15.19 13.14 11.02
CA PRO A 138 16.40 13.85 11.34
C PRO A 138 17.35 12.91 12.09
N ASP A 139 18.54 12.66 11.51
CA ASP A 139 19.72 12.44 12.34
C ASP A 139 19.75 13.60 13.34
N THR A 140 20.05 13.35 14.60
CA THR A 140 19.96 14.31 15.73
C THR A 140 20.82 15.59 15.59
N LYS A 141 21.30 15.92 14.39
CA LYS A 141 22.08 17.11 14.03
C LYS A 141 21.70 17.60 12.62
N ASN A 142 20.55 18.26 12.46
CA ASN A 142 20.38 19.50 11.66
C ASN A 142 18.91 19.80 11.33
N SER A 143 18.32 20.61 12.22
CA SER A 143 17.33 21.66 12.00
C SER A 143 16.32 21.51 10.85
N ALA A 144 15.08 21.19 11.24
CA ALA A 144 13.86 21.28 10.42
C ALA A 144 13.47 22.71 9.96
N SER A 145 14.31 23.72 10.20
CA SER A 145 13.97 25.14 10.10
C SER A 145 14.20 25.79 8.72
N LEU A 146 14.41 25.02 7.65
CA LEU A 146 14.68 25.56 6.30
C LEU A 146 13.78 24.99 5.19
N ARG A 147 12.67 24.32 5.53
CA ARG A 147 11.80 23.68 4.53
C ARG A 147 10.60 24.56 4.17
N THR A 148 10.27 24.65 2.88
CA THR A 148 9.08 25.34 2.38
C THR A 148 7.80 24.65 2.86
N GLY A 149 6.64 25.33 2.82
CA GLY A 149 5.39 24.80 3.40
C GLY A 149 4.97 23.40 2.91
N ILE A 150 5.21 23.08 1.63
CA ILE A 150 4.94 21.75 1.07
C ILE A 150 5.89 20.70 1.67
N GLN A 151 7.18 20.99 1.74
CA GLN A 151 8.18 20.09 2.32
C GLN A 151 8.00 19.92 3.83
N ALA A 152 7.48 20.94 4.53
CA ALA A 152 7.13 20.87 5.94
C ALA A 152 5.95 19.90 6.16
N LYS A 153 4.89 19.99 5.34
CA LYS A 153 3.76 19.04 5.40
C LYS A 153 4.19 17.61 5.09
N SER A 154 4.97 17.40 4.03
CA SER A 154 5.43 16.06 3.67
C SER A 154 6.34 15.44 4.74
N LEU A 155 7.13 16.28 5.43
CA LEU A 155 7.93 15.81 6.56
C LEU A 155 7.05 15.46 7.76
N SER A 156 6.06 16.28 8.10
CA SER A 156 5.16 15.98 9.22
C SER A 156 4.38 14.70 8.97
N GLU A 157 3.86 14.50 7.76
CA GLU A 157 3.23 13.23 7.34
C GLU A 157 4.12 12.02 7.66
N TRP A 158 5.38 12.04 7.19
CA TRP A 158 6.32 10.97 7.46
C TRP A 158 6.62 10.76 8.95
N LEU A 159 6.83 11.84 9.70
CA LEU A 159 7.19 11.77 11.12
C LEU A 159 6.00 11.30 11.98
N ASP A 160 4.81 11.81 11.71
CA ASP A 160 3.60 11.60 12.49
C ASP A 160 2.89 10.27 12.18
N GLY A 161 3.38 9.50 11.20
CA GLY A 161 2.76 8.24 10.79
C GLY A 161 1.40 8.46 10.12
N LYS A 162 1.31 9.52 9.31
CA LYS A 162 0.10 9.92 8.60
C LYS A 162 0.41 10.24 7.15
N VAL A 163 -0.55 10.04 6.25
CA VAL A 163 -0.39 10.44 4.86
C VAL A 163 -1.68 11.00 4.26
N SER A 164 -1.56 12.08 3.50
CA SER A 164 -2.67 12.58 2.68
C SER A 164 -2.58 11.99 1.27
N ILE A 165 -3.59 11.22 0.87
CA ILE A 165 -3.72 10.61 -0.46
C ILE A 165 -5.14 10.87 -1.00
N LEU A 166 -5.24 11.42 -2.22
CA LEU A 166 -6.51 11.88 -2.80
C LEU A 166 -7.25 12.84 -1.85
N SER A 167 -8.52 12.57 -1.55
CA SER A 167 -9.34 13.30 -0.58
C SER A 167 -9.21 12.80 0.86
N ARG A 168 -8.41 11.75 1.11
CA ARG A 168 -8.18 11.24 2.47
C ARG A 168 -7.00 11.98 3.08
N GLU A 169 -7.32 12.85 4.03
CA GLU A 169 -6.33 13.51 4.89
C GLU A 169 -6.01 12.63 6.10
N ASP A 170 -4.78 12.69 6.59
CA ASP A 170 -4.34 12.01 7.81
C ASP A 170 -4.63 10.50 7.88
N ALA A 171 -4.59 9.80 6.74
CA ALA A 171 -4.73 8.34 6.73
C ALA A 171 -3.56 7.68 7.47
N CYS A 172 -3.84 6.55 8.13
CA CYS A 172 -2.84 5.81 8.89
C CYS A 172 -1.67 5.39 7.99
N HIS A 173 -0.45 5.70 8.40
CA HIS A 173 0.77 5.33 7.71
C HIS A 173 1.74 4.63 8.67
N ILE A 174 2.07 3.39 8.35
CA ILE A 174 2.97 2.53 9.12
C ILE A 174 4.31 2.44 8.40
N LYS A 175 5.37 2.66 9.15
CA LYS A 175 6.76 2.59 8.69
C LYS A 175 7.35 1.26 9.15
N CYS A 176 7.77 0.43 8.21
CA CYS A 176 8.36 -0.88 8.48
C CYS A 176 9.80 -0.89 7.99
N GLU A 177 10.75 -0.97 8.90
CA GLU A 177 12.16 -1.14 8.53
C GLU A 177 12.42 -2.63 8.24
N LEU A 178 13.19 -2.89 7.18
CA LEU A 178 13.67 -4.23 6.84
C LEU A 178 14.85 -4.60 7.73
N ASP A 179 14.92 -5.87 8.11
CA ASP A 179 16.08 -6.41 8.83
C ASP A 179 17.30 -6.63 7.91
N ASP A 180 18.37 -7.15 8.49
CA ASP A 180 19.61 -7.48 7.75
C ASP A 180 19.40 -8.53 6.65
N ASN A 181 18.36 -9.37 6.76
CA ASN A 181 17.97 -10.36 5.76
C ASN A 181 17.06 -9.77 4.67
N ARG A 182 16.71 -8.48 4.78
CA ARG A 182 15.73 -7.78 3.94
C ARG A 182 14.30 -8.29 4.10
N GLU A 183 14.00 -8.74 5.31
CA GLU A 183 12.71 -9.26 5.70
C GLU A 183 12.04 -8.33 6.71
N THR A 184 10.71 -8.35 6.73
CA THR A 184 9.94 -7.73 7.81
C THR A 184 8.62 -8.46 7.99
N ILE A 185 8.04 -8.34 9.19
CA ILE A 185 6.75 -8.94 9.52
C ILE A 185 5.78 -7.80 9.81
N ILE A 186 4.59 -7.88 9.21
CA ILE A 186 3.49 -6.95 9.43
C ILE A 186 2.30 -7.77 9.88
N THR A 187 1.68 -7.37 11.00
CA THR A 187 0.42 -7.95 11.45
C THR A 187 -0.75 -7.12 10.92
N ILE A 188 -1.73 -7.81 10.36
CA ILE A 188 -2.96 -7.27 9.78
C ILE A 188 -4.17 -7.88 10.52
#